data_AF-A0A7W1NJY5-F1
#
_entry.id   AF-A0A7W1NJY5-F1
#
_cell.length_a   1.000
_cell.length_b   1.000
_cell.length_c   1.000
_cell.angle_alpha   90.00
_cell.angle_beta   90.00
_cell.angle_gamma   90.00
#
_symmetry.space_group_name_H-M   'P 1'
#
loop_
_entity.id
_entity.type
_entity.pdbx_description
1 polymer ?
#
loop_
_entity_poly.entity_id
_entity_poly.type
_entity_poly.pdbx_seq_one_letter_code
_entity_poly.pdbx_strand_id
1 'polypeptide(L)'
;MIAQPNTPIQLADARAVIGELVELLRPACERIEIAGSVRRGKPEVHDAEAVIIPTPDLLPLTDTLIEYGKAKYALYGEKRTKRWGNNYRGLLFGGIKCELFMTNAESWGWQYWLRTGPGDANAYIMRWLGLSHVKAPVRFQGGYGWYSRNWRHNGKAWVAEDKQRLRIASEEDLFAVLGMPFIPPSERTEMMYRKLTNKRDYKWLDNYLPYFAVGAHQPHLIGQRNISHYFDGDDEGVVESEPDKRWRAERQYNAWLTDPYRGSWEAWKQRCGEFL
;
A
#
# COMPACT_ATOMS: atom_id res chain seq x y z
N MET A 1 3.35 -15.20 32.20
CA MET A 1 2.02 -14.60 31.92
C MET A 1 1.92 -14.43 30.41
N ILE A 2 1.01 -15.14 29.74
CA ILE A 2 0.83 -15.02 28.29
C ILE A 2 -0.10 -13.83 28.06
N ALA A 3 0.43 -12.72 27.54
CA ALA A 3 -0.36 -11.56 27.18
C ALA A 3 -1.51 -11.97 26.23
N GLN A 4 -2.72 -11.49 26.53
CA GLN A 4 -3.91 -11.71 25.70
C GLN A 4 -3.65 -11.14 24.29
N PRO A 5 -3.95 -11.88 23.21
CA PRO A 5 -3.50 -11.55 21.84
C PRO A 5 -4.24 -10.37 21.17
N ASN A 6 -4.68 -9.38 21.94
CA ASN A 6 -5.38 -8.20 21.43
C ASN A 6 -5.17 -6.92 22.26
N THR A 7 -4.31 -6.94 23.28
CA THR A 7 -3.96 -5.72 24.02
C THR A 7 -3.16 -4.79 23.10
N PRO A 8 -3.57 -3.53 22.92
CA PRO A 8 -2.78 -2.59 22.13
C PRO A 8 -1.43 -2.34 22.81
N ILE A 9 -0.39 -2.13 22.01
CA ILE A 9 0.92 -1.68 22.45
C ILE A 9 1.18 -0.26 21.99
N GLN A 10 2.17 0.39 22.59
CA GLN A 10 2.56 1.73 22.19
C GLN A 10 3.21 1.73 20.80
N LEU A 11 3.01 2.80 20.05
CA LEU A 11 3.54 2.97 18.70
C LEU A 11 5.05 2.73 18.61
N ALA A 12 5.81 3.15 19.62
CA ALA A 12 7.26 2.95 19.67
C ALA A 12 7.63 1.46 19.69
N ASP A 13 6.97 0.68 20.54
CA ASP A 13 7.17 -0.78 20.65
C ASP A 13 6.74 -1.48 19.37
N ALA A 14 5.58 -1.09 18.82
CA ALA A 14 5.08 -1.64 17.55
C ALA A 14 6.07 -1.40 16.41
N ARG A 15 6.65 -0.19 16.32
CA ARG A 15 7.68 0.16 15.33
C ARG A 15 8.94 -0.68 15.49
N ALA A 16 9.40 -0.89 16.71
CA ALA A 16 10.58 -1.73 16.97
C ALA A 16 10.32 -3.17 16.49
N VAL A 17 9.18 -3.76 16.87
CA VAL A 17 8.86 -5.14 16.52
C VAL A 17 8.67 -5.34 15.02
N ILE A 18 7.87 -4.50 14.36
CA ILE A 18 7.65 -4.64 12.90
C ILE A 18 8.91 -4.26 12.12
N GLY A 19 9.73 -3.33 12.63
CA GLY A 19 11.01 -2.96 12.03
C GLY A 19 11.98 -4.14 12.02
N GLU A 20 12.13 -4.85 13.14
CA GLU A 20 12.94 -6.07 13.20
C GLU A 20 12.44 -7.14 12.22
N LEU A 21 11.12 -7.37 12.16
CA LEU A 21 10.56 -8.32 11.20
C LEU A 21 10.82 -7.90 9.75
N VAL A 22 10.68 -6.61 9.44
CA VAL A 22 10.94 -6.08 8.10
C VAL A 22 12.41 -6.29 7.71
N GLU A 23 13.35 -6.04 8.61
CA GLU A 23 14.78 -6.30 8.34
C GLU A 23 15.08 -7.78 8.12
N LEU A 24 14.45 -8.68 8.89
CA LEU A 24 14.59 -10.12 8.67
C LEU A 24 14.07 -10.55 7.29
N LEU A 25 12.99 -9.93 6.80
CA LEU A 25 12.35 -10.28 5.53
C LEU A 25 12.95 -9.56 4.31
N ARG A 26 13.62 -8.43 4.51
CA ARG A 26 14.16 -7.55 3.45
C ARG A 26 14.97 -8.29 2.38
N PRO A 27 15.86 -9.26 2.70
CA PRO A 27 16.62 -9.98 1.68
C PRO A 27 15.76 -10.76 0.67
N ALA A 28 14.52 -11.10 1.05
CA ALA A 28 13.59 -11.84 0.20
C ALA A 28 12.51 -10.94 -0.43
N CYS A 29 12.72 -9.63 -0.46
CA CYS A 29 11.76 -8.66 -0.99
C CYS A 29 12.41 -7.77 -2.06
N GLU A 30 11.74 -7.58 -3.20
CA GLU A 30 12.07 -6.47 -4.10
C GLU A 30 11.72 -5.13 -3.45
N ARG A 31 10.63 -5.13 -2.66
CA ARG A 31 10.17 -3.98 -1.88
C ARG A 31 9.42 -4.44 -0.65
N ILE A 32 9.64 -3.80 0.49
CA ILE A 32 8.88 -4.02 1.72
C ILE A 32 8.72 -2.71 2.48
N GLU A 33 7.49 -2.42 2.88
CA GLU A 33 7.17 -1.20 3.63
C GLU A 33 6.15 -1.46 4.73
N ILE A 34 6.32 -0.78 5.87
CA ILE A 34 5.38 -0.80 6.99
C ILE A 34 4.10 -0.06 6.58
N ALA A 35 2.95 -0.64 6.89
CA ALA A 35 1.61 -0.11 6.60
C ALA A 35 0.76 -0.01 7.89
N GLY A 36 -0.57 -0.05 7.74
CA GLY A 36 -1.51 -0.10 8.84
C GLY A 36 -1.45 1.11 9.77
N SER A 37 -1.87 0.88 11.02
CA SER A 37 -1.93 1.91 12.06
C SER A 37 -0.55 2.43 12.48
N VAL A 38 0.50 1.61 12.36
CA VAL A 38 1.89 1.99 12.60
C VAL A 38 2.32 3.09 11.64
N ARG A 39 2.05 2.92 10.34
CA ARG A 39 2.40 3.93 9.33
C ARG A 39 1.62 5.23 9.51
N ARG A 40 0.35 5.15 9.93
CA ARG A 40 -0.47 6.34 10.25
C ARG A 40 -0.08 7.03 11.56
N GLY A 41 0.80 6.43 12.36
CA GLY A 41 1.26 6.98 13.62
C GLY A 41 0.22 6.96 14.74
N LYS A 42 -0.67 5.95 14.77
CA LYS A 42 -1.61 5.82 15.90
C LYS A 42 -0.85 5.51 17.20
N PRO A 43 -1.12 6.20 18.33
CA PRO A 43 -0.43 5.96 19.59
C PRO A 43 -0.55 4.52 20.09
N GLU A 44 -1.72 3.93 19.92
CA GLU A 44 -2.04 2.55 20.29
C GLU A 44 -2.20 1.68 19.04
N VAL A 45 -1.51 0.55 19.03
CA VAL A 45 -1.41 -0.37 17.89
C VAL A 45 -1.81 -1.77 18.32
N HIS A 46 -2.80 -2.37 17.65
CA HIS A 46 -3.27 -3.73 17.93
C HIS A 46 -2.58 -4.79 17.05
N ASP A 47 -2.27 -4.42 15.81
CA ASP A 47 -1.58 -5.21 14.82
C ASP A 47 -0.65 -4.32 13.98
N ALA A 48 0.41 -4.94 13.47
CA ALA A 48 1.33 -4.32 12.54
C ALA A 48 1.13 -4.92 11.15
N GLU A 49 1.30 -4.11 10.11
CA GLU A 49 1.13 -4.55 8.73
C GLU A 49 2.38 -4.22 7.92
N ALA A 50 2.71 -5.08 6.95
CA ALA A 50 3.70 -4.81 5.92
C ALA A 50 3.12 -5.14 4.54
N VAL A 51 3.43 -4.29 3.55
CA VAL A 51 3.13 -4.54 2.13
C VAL A 51 4.43 -4.87 1.42
N ILE A 52 4.41 -5.91 0.61
CA ILE A 52 5.61 -6.57 0.10
C ILE A 52 5.47 -6.84 -1.40
N ILE A 53 6.49 -6.49 -2.18
CA ILE A 53 6.75 -7.09 -3.49
C ILE A 53 7.74 -8.23 -3.24
N PRO A 54 7.28 -9.49 -3.27
CA PRO A 54 8.08 -10.62 -2.85
C PRO A 54 9.04 -11.07 -3.95
N THR A 55 10.22 -11.55 -3.56
CA THR A 55 10.97 -12.50 -4.38
C THR A 55 10.42 -13.93 -4.15
N PRO A 56 10.83 -14.94 -4.94
CA PRO A 56 10.45 -16.33 -4.69
C PRO A 56 10.83 -16.86 -3.28
N ASP A 57 11.81 -16.24 -2.62
CA ASP A 57 12.37 -16.71 -1.36
C ASP A 57 11.55 -16.27 -0.12
N LEU A 58 10.60 -15.34 -0.28
CA LEU A 58 9.87 -14.78 0.87
C LEU A 58 9.04 -15.84 1.60
N LEU A 59 8.31 -16.66 0.85
CA LEU A 59 7.43 -17.66 1.45
C LEU A 59 8.24 -18.72 2.21
N PRO A 60 9.29 -19.35 1.61
CA PRO A 60 10.21 -20.21 2.35
C PRO A 60 10.81 -19.54 3.59
N LEU A 61 11.27 -18.29 3.48
CA LEU A 61 11.84 -17.58 4.63
C LEU A 61 10.84 -17.43 5.78
N THR A 62 9.59 -17.08 5.50
CA THR A 62 8.56 -17.00 6.54
C THR A 62 8.20 -18.37 7.14
N ASP A 63 8.31 -19.46 6.37
CA ASP A 63 8.17 -20.83 6.90
C ASP A 63 9.35 -21.17 7.83
N THR A 64 10.58 -20.81 7.45
CA THR A 64 11.79 -20.94 8.27
C THR A 64 11.66 -20.16 9.59
N LEU A 65 11.16 -18.93 9.60
CA LEU A 65 10.95 -18.17 10.83
C LEU A 65 10.03 -18.90 11.83
N ILE A 66 9.02 -19.61 11.34
CA ILE A 66 8.13 -20.44 12.18
C ILE A 66 8.87 -21.68 12.70
N GLU A 67 9.56 -22.39 11.81
CA GLU A 67 10.27 -23.64 12.13
C GLU A 67 11.33 -23.44 13.21
N TYR A 68 12.12 -22.37 13.11
CA TYR A 68 13.16 -22.02 14.10
C TYR A 68 12.60 -21.30 15.33
N GLY A 69 11.27 -21.16 15.45
CA GLY A 69 10.61 -20.55 16.60
C GLY A 69 10.84 -19.03 16.75
N LYS A 70 11.36 -18.36 15.72
CA LYS A 70 11.52 -16.90 15.68
C LYS A 70 10.19 -16.18 15.54
N ALA A 71 9.22 -16.81 14.89
CA ALA A 71 7.83 -16.37 14.81
C ALA A 71 6.88 -17.52 15.14
N LYS A 72 5.60 -17.21 15.34
CA LYS A 72 4.51 -18.21 15.43
C LYS A 72 3.41 -17.87 14.43
N TYR A 73 2.55 -18.84 14.12
CA TYR A 73 1.33 -18.54 13.38
C TYR A 73 0.46 -17.59 14.19
N ALA A 74 0.01 -16.48 13.58
CA ALA A 74 -1.08 -15.72 14.16
C ALA A 74 -2.39 -16.51 14.01
N LEU A 75 -3.17 -16.54 15.08
CA LEU A 75 -4.45 -17.26 15.14
C LEU A 75 -5.59 -16.26 15.26
N TYR A 76 -6.66 -16.50 14.50
CA TYR A 76 -7.75 -15.57 14.29
C TYR A 76 -9.11 -16.18 14.64
N GLY A 77 -9.97 -15.35 15.23
CA GLY A 77 -11.31 -15.73 15.66
C GLY A 77 -11.34 -16.83 16.72
N GLU A 78 -12.54 -17.22 17.11
CA GLU A 78 -12.77 -18.26 18.13
C GLU A 78 -12.25 -19.64 17.68
N LYS A 79 -12.35 -19.91 16.37
CA LYS A 79 -11.87 -21.16 15.75
C LYS A 79 -10.35 -21.23 15.60
N ARG A 80 -9.62 -20.17 15.99
CA ARG A 80 -8.15 -20.08 15.95
C ARG A 80 -7.58 -20.50 14.59
N THR A 81 -8.15 -19.98 13.51
CA THR A 81 -7.66 -20.28 12.16
C THR A 81 -6.39 -19.49 11.86
N LYS A 82 -5.50 -20.05 11.05
CA LYS A 82 -4.31 -19.33 10.54
C LYS A 82 -4.58 -18.71 9.18
N ARG A 83 -3.89 -17.63 8.88
CA ARG A 83 -3.87 -16.99 7.56
C ARG A 83 -2.49 -17.24 6.95
N TRP A 84 -2.40 -18.15 5.98
CA TRP A 84 -1.11 -18.66 5.47
C TRP A 84 -1.16 -18.93 3.95
N GLY A 85 -1.56 -17.92 3.17
CA GLY A 85 -1.65 -18.00 1.72
C GLY A 85 -0.50 -17.28 1.01
N ASN A 86 -0.46 -17.40 -0.32
CA ASN A 86 0.60 -16.80 -1.15
C ASN A 86 0.50 -15.27 -1.27
N ASN A 87 -0.69 -14.69 -1.06
CA ASN A 87 -0.91 -13.24 -1.14
C ASN A 87 -1.05 -12.61 0.25
N TYR A 88 -1.15 -13.43 1.30
CA TYR A 88 -1.39 -12.96 2.64
C TYR A 88 -0.97 -13.99 3.72
N ARG A 89 -0.09 -13.58 4.62
CA ARG A 89 0.33 -14.37 5.81
C ARG A 89 0.15 -13.57 7.10
N GLY A 90 -0.22 -14.26 8.18
CA GLY A 90 -0.33 -13.71 9.53
C GLY A 90 0.66 -14.38 10.48
N LEU A 91 1.51 -13.57 11.09
CA LEU A 91 2.56 -13.96 12.04
C LEU A 91 2.28 -13.38 13.43
N LEU A 92 2.66 -14.09 14.48
CA LEU A 92 2.86 -13.53 15.81
C LEU A 92 4.37 -13.39 16.00
N PHE A 93 4.84 -12.15 16.09
CA PHE A 93 6.25 -11.78 16.19
C PHE A 93 6.40 -10.68 17.24
N GLY A 94 7.40 -10.78 18.12
CA GLY A 94 7.61 -9.81 19.22
C GLY A 94 6.38 -9.56 20.11
N GLY A 95 5.46 -10.51 20.21
CA GLY A 95 4.24 -10.39 21.02
C GLY A 95 3.05 -9.70 20.34
N ILE A 96 3.19 -9.21 19.11
CA ILE A 96 2.12 -8.57 18.32
C ILE A 96 1.83 -9.33 17.02
N LYS A 97 0.58 -9.28 16.56
CA LYS A 97 0.21 -9.82 15.25
C LYS A 97 0.79 -8.94 14.16
N CYS A 98 1.55 -9.55 13.26
CA CYS A 98 2.11 -8.94 12.07
C CYS A 98 1.46 -9.55 10.83
N GLU A 99 0.86 -8.71 9.99
CA GLU A 99 0.17 -9.11 8.77
C GLU A 99 0.99 -8.75 7.53
N LEU A 100 1.32 -9.74 6.71
CA LEU A 100 2.15 -9.59 5.52
C LEU A 100 1.27 -9.66 4.26
N PHE A 101 1.20 -8.57 3.51
CA PHE A 101 0.41 -8.47 2.27
C PHE A 101 1.31 -8.43 1.05
N MET A 102 1.23 -9.46 0.22
CA MET A 102 2.05 -9.56 -0.99
C MET A 102 1.31 -8.94 -2.18
N THR A 103 2.06 -8.20 -3.00
CA THR A 103 1.60 -7.54 -4.22
C THR A 103 2.72 -7.51 -5.27
N ASN A 104 2.53 -6.78 -6.36
CA ASN A 104 3.52 -6.54 -7.40
C ASN A 104 3.66 -5.04 -7.69
N ALA A 105 4.66 -4.70 -8.51
CA ALA A 105 4.96 -3.32 -8.87
C ALA A 105 3.80 -2.58 -9.57
N GLU A 106 2.86 -3.28 -10.22
CA GLU A 106 1.73 -2.63 -10.88
C GLU A 106 0.59 -2.26 -9.94
N SER A 107 0.47 -2.92 -8.79
CA SER A 107 -0.60 -2.70 -7.82
C SER A 107 -0.11 -2.14 -6.49
N TRP A 108 1.20 -1.89 -6.39
CA TRP A 108 1.85 -1.41 -5.17
C TRP A 108 1.09 -0.26 -4.52
N GLY A 109 0.86 0.84 -5.25
CA GLY A 109 0.25 2.04 -4.68
C GLY A 109 -1.18 1.83 -4.19
N TRP A 110 -1.97 1.05 -4.93
CA TRP A 110 -3.31 0.66 -4.52
C TRP A 110 -3.29 -0.20 -3.24
N GLN A 111 -2.47 -1.24 -3.21
CA GLN A 111 -2.38 -2.14 -2.06
C GLN A 111 -1.79 -1.42 -0.85
N TYR A 112 -0.80 -0.56 -1.05
CA TYR A 112 -0.16 0.17 0.04
C TYR A 112 -1.11 1.17 0.68
N TRP A 113 -1.91 1.90 -0.11
CA TRP A 113 -3.00 2.72 0.40
C TRP A 113 -4.08 1.89 1.12
N LEU A 114 -4.48 0.76 0.52
CA LEU A 114 -5.53 -0.10 1.08
C LEU A 114 -5.14 -0.62 2.46
N ARG A 115 -3.90 -1.11 2.59
CA ARG A 115 -3.34 -1.63 3.85
C ARG A 115 -2.91 -0.53 4.82
N THR A 116 -2.59 0.66 4.31
CA THR A 116 -2.33 1.81 5.18
C THR A 116 -3.60 2.32 5.83
N GLY A 117 -4.77 2.30 5.17
CA GLY A 117 -6.03 2.72 5.78
C GLY A 117 -6.12 4.22 6.10
N PRO A 118 -7.03 4.61 7.02
CA PRO A 118 -7.88 3.75 7.84
C PRO A 118 -9.07 3.16 7.06
N GLY A 119 -9.63 2.04 7.56
CA GLY A 119 -10.61 1.23 6.82
C GLY A 119 -11.92 1.94 6.49
N ASP A 120 -12.39 2.83 7.37
CA ASP A 120 -13.56 3.69 7.17
C ASP A 120 -13.34 4.71 6.04
N ALA A 121 -12.19 5.38 6.03
CA ALA A 121 -11.81 6.32 4.99
C ALA A 121 -11.66 5.62 3.62
N ASN A 122 -11.05 4.44 3.59
CA ASN A 122 -10.95 3.63 2.37
C ASN A 122 -12.34 3.17 1.88
N ALA A 123 -13.22 2.74 2.80
CA ALA A 123 -14.60 2.37 2.48
C ALA A 123 -15.42 3.55 1.94
N TYR A 124 -15.16 4.77 2.42
CA TYR A 124 -15.74 5.98 1.85
C TYR A 124 -15.36 6.16 0.38
N ILE A 125 -14.07 6.11 0.04
CA ILE A 125 -13.61 6.24 -1.36
C ILE A 125 -14.24 5.17 -2.24
N MET A 126 -14.27 3.91 -1.79
CA MET A 126 -14.87 2.81 -2.56
C MET A 126 -16.36 3.01 -2.82
N ARG A 127 -17.11 3.49 -1.81
CA ARG A 127 -18.53 3.84 -1.97
C ARG A 127 -18.72 5.00 -2.93
N TRP A 128 -17.92 6.07 -2.78
CA TRP A 128 -17.98 7.25 -3.64
C TRP A 128 -17.71 6.91 -5.11
N LEU A 129 -16.69 6.10 -5.41
CA LEU A 129 -16.41 5.61 -6.78
C LEU A 129 -17.59 4.81 -7.37
N GLY A 130 -18.39 4.16 -6.53
CA GLY A 130 -19.57 3.39 -6.93
C GLY A 130 -20.82 4.23 -7.19
N LEU A 131 -20.84 5.52 -6.88
CA LEU A 131 -22.01 6.38 -7.09
C LEU A 131 -22.18 6.68 -8.58
N SER A 132 -23.38 6.43 -9.10
CA SER A 132 -23.69 6.61 -10.54
C SER A 132 -23.47 8.04 -11.03
N HIS A 133 -23.78 9.04 -10.19
CA HIS A 133 -23.61 10.46 -10.55
C HIS A 133 -22.15 10.91 -10.58
N VAL A 134 -21.24 10.18 -9.92
CA VAL A 134 -19.80 10.49 -9.90
C VAL A 134 -19.16 10.15 -11.25
N LYS A 135 -19.73 9.18 -12.00
CA LYS A 135 -19.23 8.71 -13.30
C LYS A 135 -17.72 8.45 -13.30
N ALA A 136 -17.20 7.89 -12.19
CA ALA A 136 -15.78 7.64 -12.01
C ALA A 136 -15.25 6.74 -13.14
N PRO A 137 -14.16 7.10 -13.83
CA PRO A 137 -13.59 6.29 -14.89
C PRO A 137 -12.70 5.17 -14.34
N VAL A 138 -12.38 5.19 -13.04
CA VAL A 138 -11.53 4.20 -12.37
C VAL A 138 -12.36 3.25 -11.50
N ARG A 139 -12.01 1.96 -11.50
CA ARG A 139 -12.55 0.94 -10.57
C ARG A 139 -11.43 0.04 -10.06
N PHE A 140 -11.56 -0.45 -8.83
CA PHE A 140 -10.60 -1.39 -8.22
C PHE A 140 -11.25 -2.76 -8.02
N GLN A 141 -10.68 -3.78 -8.65
CA GLN A 141 -11.22 -5.14 -8.66
C GLN A 141 -10.08 -6.15 -8.83
N GLY A 142 -10.16 -7.26 -8.09
CA GLY A 142 -9.17 -8.35 -8.20
C GLY A 142 -7.75 -7.93 -7.78
N GLY A 143 -7.63 -6.90 -6.93
CA GLY A 143 -6.34 -6.36 -6.52
C GLY A 143 -5.66 -5.47 -7.55
N TYR A 144 -6.40 -4.90 -8.52
CA TYR A 144 -5.86 -3.95 -9.51
C TYR A 144 -6.81 -2.78 -9.75
N GLY A 145 -6.25 -1.66 -10.22
CA GLY A 145 -6.99 -0.55 -10.79
C GLY A 145 -7.30 -0.76 -12.27
N TRP A 146 -8.49 -0.33 -12.68
CA TRP A 146 -8.99 -0.45 -14.05
C TRP A 146 -9.58 0.88 -14.49
N TYR A 147 -9.33 1.25 -15.74
CA TYR A 147 -9.89 2.45 -16.36
C TYR A 147 -10.88 2.07 -17.46
N SER A 148 -12.01 2.76 -17.51
CA SER A 148 -12.94 2.78 -18.65
C SER A 148 -13.86 4.00 -18.51
N ARG A 149 -14.31 4.57 -19.63
CA ARG A 149 -15.38 5.58 -19.63
C ARG A 149 -16.78 4.95 -19.75
N ASN A 150 -16.84 3.66 -20.06
CA ASN A 150 -18.05 2.92 -20.41
C ASN A 150 -18.45 1.90 -19.33
N TRP A 151 -18.14 2.20 -18.07
CA TRP A 151 -18.51 1.37 -16.93
C TRP A 151 -20.03 1.15 -16.85
N ARG A 152 -20.43 -0.11 -16.73
CA ARG A 152 -21.81 -0.52 -16.45
C ARG A 152 -21.83 -1.47 -15.26
N HIS A 153 -22.90 -1.44 -14.47
CA HIS A 153 -23.09 -2.35 -13.34
C HIS A 153 -24.00 -3.50 -13.77
N ASN A 154 -23.56 -4.75 -13.65
CA ASN A 154 -24.34 -5.93 -14.06
C ASN A 154 -25.08 -6.62 -12.90
N GLY A 155 -25.20 -5.95 -11.74
CA GLY A 155 -25.79 -6.48 -10.52
C GLY A 155 -24.80 -7.20 -9.59
N LYS A 156 -23.65 -7.65 -10.11
CA LYS A 156 -22.58 -8.28 -9.31
C LYS A 156 -21.32 -7.44 -9.24
N ALA A 157 -20.95 -6.80 -10.35
CA ALA A 157 -19.75 -6.00 -10.46
C ALA A 157 -19.90 -4.88 -11.50
N TRP A 158 -19.01 -3.90 -11.39
CA TRP A 158 -18.73 -2.97 -12.49
C TRP A 158 -17.97 -3.71 -13.59
N VAL A 159 -18.46 -3.63 -14.83
CA VAL A 159 -17.87 -4.25 -16.01
C VAL A 159 -17.76 -3.23 -17.14
N ALA A 160 -16.77 -3.42 -17.99
CA ALA A 160 -16.56 -2.65 -19.22
C ALA A 160 -15.70 -3.52 -20.15
N GLU A 161 -16.06 -3.57 -21.43
CA GLU A 161 -15.34 -4.35 -22.46
C GLU A 161 -14.01 -3.70 -22.83
N ASP A 162 -13.96 -2.37 -22.83
CA ASP A 162 -12.80 -1.55 -23.15
C ASP A 162 -11.90 -1.28 -21.94
N LYS A 163 -12.13 -1.94 -20.80
CA LYS A 163 -11.38 -1.64 -19.58
C LYS A 163 -9.90 -1.96 -19.77
N GLN A 164 -9.06 -1.01 -19.38
CA GLN A 164 -7.60 -1.16 -19.42
C GLN A 164 -7.05 -1.20 -17.99
N ARG A 165 -6.09 -2.09 -17.77
CA ARG A 165 -5.43 -2.21 -16.47
C ARG A 165 -4.54 -1.00 -16.23
N LEU A 166 -4.64 -0.42 -15.04
CA LEU A 166 -3.75 0.62 -14.58
C LEU A 166 -2.52 0.02 -13.87
N ARG A 167 -1.34 0.58 -14.15
CA ARG A 167 -0.13 0.47 -13.35
C ARG A 167 -0.14 1.61 -12.33
N ILE A 168 -0.36 1.25 -11.07
CA ILE A 168 -0.37 2.14 -9.91
C ILE A 168 0.84 1.76 -9.05
N ALA A 169 2.00 2.32 -9.38
CA ALA A 169 3.27 1.94 -8.79
C ALA A 169 3.55 2.63 -7.45
N SER A 170 2.75 3.64 -7.08
CA SER A 170 2.84 4.42 -5.84
C SER A 170 1.49 4.95 -5.38
N GLU A 171 1.41 5.35 -4.11
CA GLU A 171 0.23 6.05 -3.60
C GLU A 171 -0.01 7.39 -4.30
N GLU A 172 1.02 8.10 -4.75
CA GLU A 172 0.86 9.29 -5.59
C GLU A 172 0.20 8.95 -6.92
N ASP A 173 0.61 7.86 -7.58
CA ASP A 173 -0.09 7.39 -8.79
C ASP A 173 -1.57 7.12 -8.46
N LEU A 174 -1.85 6.49 -7.31
CA LEU A 174 -3.22 6.23 -6.87
C LEU A 174 -4.01 7.51 -6.70
N PHE A 175 -3.47 8.50 -5.97
CA PHE A 175 -4.15 9.77 -5.74
C PHE A 175 -4.33 10.55 -7.04
N ALA A 176 -3.34 10.53 -7.94
CA ALA A 176 -3.42 11.17 -9.24
C ALA A 176 -4.52 10.55 -10.13
N VAL A 177 -4.61 9.22 -10.23
CA VAL A 177 -5.71 8.56 -10.97
C VAL A 177 -7.07 8.78 -10.31
N LEU A 178 -7.08 9.08 -9.02
CA LEU A 178 -8.25 9.51 -8.26
C LEU A 178 -8.46 11.03 -8.29
N GLY A 179 -7.77 11.79 -9.15
CA GLY A 179 -7.93 13.26 -9.25
C GLY A 179 -7.74 14.01 -7.92
N MET A 180 -6.89 13.47 -7.03
CA MET A 180 -6.63 14.00 -5.69
C MET A 180 -5.14 14.31 -5.53
N PRO A 181 -4.78 15.30 -4.69
CA PRO A 181 -3.41 15.41 -4.21
C PRO A 181 -3.04 14.20 -3.35
N PHE A 182 -1.75 13.91 -3.23
CA PHE A 182 -1.26 12.92 -2.27
C PHE A 182 -1.68 13.31 -0.85
N ILE A 183 -2.27 12.36 -0.12
CA ILE A 183 -2.65 12.57 1.29
C ILE A 183 -1.73 11.74 2.18
N PRO A 184 -0.95 12.39 3.06
CA PRO A 184 -0.10 11.70 4.00
C PRO A 184 -0.90 10.70 4.86
N PRO A 185 -0.37 9.51 5.15
CA PRO A 185 -1.05 8.47 5.95
C PRO A 185 -1.68 8.95 7.25
N SER A 186 -1.01 9.84 7.98
CA SER A 186 -1.48 10.44 9.23
C SER A 186 -2.70 11.34 9.07
N GLU A 187 -2.98 11.87 7.88
CA GLU A 187 -4.11 12.78 7.62
C GLU A 187 -5.30 12.10 6.95
N ARG A 188 -5.16 10.82 6.60
CA ARG A 188 -6.23 10.07 5.94
C ARG A 188 -7.39 9.86 6.89
N THR A 189 -8.47 10.56 6.60
CA THR A 189 -9.74 10.47 7.31
C THR A 189 -10.88 10.49 6.30
N GLU A 190 -12.03 9.95 6.68
CA GLU A 190 -13.23 10.06 5.85
C GLU A 190 -13.58 11.53 5.58
N MET A 191 -13.40 12.42 6.57
CA MET A 191 -13.64 13.87 6.42
C MET A 191 -12.74 14.50 5.37
N MET A 192 -11.44 14.18 5.37
CA MET A 192 -10.50 14.67 4.37
C MET A 192 -10.93 14.25 2.96
N TYR A 193 -11.28 12.97 2.77
CA TYR A 193 -11.76 12.51 1.48
C TYR A 193 -13.06 13.19 1.07
N ARG A 194 -14.02 13.36 1.98
CA ARG A 194 -15.27 14.10 1.71
C ARG A 194 -15.01 15.53 1.23
N LYS A 195 -14.04 16.22 1.85
CA LYS A 195 -13.67 17.58 1.43
C LYS A 195 -13.14 17.63 0.00
N LEU A 196 -12.38 16.62 -0.42
CA LEU A 196 -11.80 16.54 -1.76
C LEU A 196 -12.82 16.11 -2.82
N THR A 197 -13.70 15.18 -2.48
CA THR A 197 -14.68 14.61 -3.42
C THR A 197 -15.95 15.43 -3.55
N ASN A 198 -16.34 16.20 -2.53
CA ASN A 198 -17.55 17.04 -2.53
C ASN A 198 -17.30 18.44 -3.12
N LYS A 199 -16.43 18.53 -4.13
CA LYS A 199 -16.18 19.76 -4.88
C LYS A 199 -17.08 19.79 -6.11
N ARG A 200 -17.81 20.90 -6.31
CA ARG A 200 -18.72 21.09 -7.46
C ARG A 200 -17.98 20.97 -8.80
N ASP A 201 -16.70 21.32 -8.79
CA ASP A 201 -15.76 21.32 -9.91
C ASP A 201 -14.72 20.20 -9.80
N TYR A 202 -15.01 19.13 -9.07
CA TYR A 202 -14.12 17.96 -9.03
C TYR A 202 -13.80 17.47 -10.45
N LYS A 203 -12.50 17.36 -10.77
CA LYS A 203 -12.01 16.92 -12.08
C LYS A 203 -11.23 15.62 -11.96
N TRP A 204 -11.61 14.67 -12.79
CA TRP A 204 -10.76 13.52 -13.08
C TRP A 204 -9.55 13.96 -13.88
N LEU A 205 -8.49 13.16 -13.85
CA LEU A 205 -7.31 13.38 -14.66
C LEU A 205 -7.67 13.42 -16.17
N ASP A 206 -7.11 14.38 -16.89
CA ASP A 206 -7.38 14.53 -18.33
C ASP A 206 -6.72 13.41 -19.16
N ASN A 207 -5.58 12.88 -18.69
CA ASN A 207 -4.78 11.89 -19.41
C ASN A 207 -4.34 10.72 -18.52
N TYR A 208 -4.87 9.53 -18.78
CA TYR A 208 -4.50 8.29 -18.08
C TYR A 208 -3.38 7.49 -18.76
N LEU A 209 -2.92 7.89 -19.95
CA LEU A 209 -1.88 7.17 -20.71
C LEU A 209 -0.63 6.82 -19.86
N PRO A 210 -0.11 7.71 -18.98
CA PRO A 210 1.08 7.39 -18.18
C PRO A 210 0.87 6.30 -17.12
N TYR A 211 -0.38 5.88 -16.90
CA TYR A 211 -0.79 4.91 -15.89
C TYR A 211 -1.31 3.61 -16.50
N PHE A 212 -1.35 3.45 -17.83
CA PHE A 212 -1.70 2.14 -18.39
C PHE A 212 -0.55 1.15 -18.24
N ALA A 213 -0.88 -0.07 -17.82
CA ALA A 213 0.10 -1.14 -17.78
C ALA A 213 0.56 -1.49 -19.20
N VAL A 214 1.88 -1.64 -19.38
CA VAL A 214 2.47 -2.04 -20.67
C VAL A 214 1.97 -3.43 -21.04
N GLY A 215 1.46 -3.61 -22.26
CA GLY A 215 0.92 -4.91 -22.71
C GLY A 215 -0.48 -5.24 -22.21
N ALA A 216 -1.28 -4.26 -21.76
CA ALA A 216 -2.67 -4.48 -21.32
C ALA A 216 -3.69 -4.80 -22.45
N HIS A 217 -3.23 -5.08 -23.68
CA HIS A 217 -3.99 -5.95 -24.58
C HIS A 217 -3.79 -7.39 -24.08
N GLN A 218 -4.86 -8.01 -23.59
CA GLN A 218 -4.83 -9.33 -22.94
C GLN A 218 -3.82 -10.31 -23.56
N PRO A 219 -2.99 -10.96 -22.75
CA PRO A 219 -2.40 -12.22 -23.13
C PRO A 219 -2.98 -13.35 -22.27
N HIS A 220 -3.77 -14.21 -22.91
CA HIS A 220 -3.55 -15.63 -22.71
C HIS A 220 -2.10 -15.94 -23.14
N LEU A 221 -1.45 -16.85 -22.41
CA LEU A 221 -0.19 -17.55 -22.70
C LEU A 221 1.09 -17.01 -22.04
N ILE A 222 1.77 -18.00 -21.44
CA ILE A 222 3.02 -18.04 -20.70
C ILE A 222 4.21 -17.59 -21.57
N GLY A 223 5.21 -16.96 -20.95
CA GLY A 223 6.57 -16.89 -21.51
C GLY A 223 7.52 -16.05 -20.65
N GLN A 224 8.37 -16.70 -19.86
CA GLN A 224 9.54 -16.09 -19.21
C GLN A 224 10.46 -15.40 -20.23
N ARG A 225 11.10 -14.28 -19.83
CA ARG A 225 12.58 -14.10 -19.83
C ARG A 225 13.03 -12.69 -19.38
N ASN A 226 13.99 -12.72 -18.44
CA ASN A 226 15.17 -11.88 -18.21
C ASN A 226 15.16 -10.37 -18.50
N ILE A 227 15.44 -9.56 -17.45
CA ILE A 227 16.28 -8.35 -17.49
C ILE A 227 16.95 -8.22 -16.09
N SER A 228 18.16 -8.74 -15.91
CA SER A 228 19.49 -8.07 -15.86
C SER A 228 19.72 -7.08 -14.70
N HIS A 229 20.69 -7.45 -13.86
CA HIS A 229 21.34 -6.69 -12.80
C HIS A 229 21.79 -5.28 -13.23
N TYR A 230 21.71 -4.31 -12.31
CA TYR A 230 22.67 -3.20 -12.21
C TYR A 230 22.82 -2.76 -10.75
N PHE A 231 23.98 -3.09 -10.17
CA PHE A 231 24.62 -2.36 -9.08
C PHE A 231 25.88 -1.73 -9.70
N ASP A 232 26.07 -0.42 -9.49
CA ASP A 232 27.33 0.25 -9.10
C ASP A 232 27.42 1.70 -9.63
N GLY A 233 27.79 2.60 -8.71
CA GLY A 233 28.71 3.74 -8.88
C GLY A 233 28.35 4.90 -9.80
N ASP A 234 27.95 6.03 -9.22
CA ASP A 234 28.78 7.25 -9.10
C ASP A 234 27.93 8.53 -8.98
N ASP A 235 28.24 9.30 -7.93
CA ASP A 235 27.68 10.61 -7.59
C ASP A 235 28.13 11.67 -8.60
N GLU A 236 27.34 11.92 -9.66
CA GLU A 236 27.35 13.21 -10.35
C GLU A 236 25.94 13.59 -10.85
N GLY A 237 25.35 14.61 -10.22
CA GLY A 237 24.23 15.39 -10.75
C GLY A 237 23.01 14.61 -11.26
N VAL A 238 22.31 13.88 -10.38
CA VAL A 238 21.13 13.08 -10.75
C VAL A 238 19.98 13.99 -11.21
N VAL A 239 19.73 14.01 -12.52
CA VAL A 239 18.44 14.45 -13.07
C VAL A 239 17.40 13.42 -12.62
N GLU A 240 16.62 13.79 -11.59
CA GLU A 240 15.57 12.96 -10.99
C GLU A 240 14.67 12.38 -12.09
N SER A 241 14.63 11.05 -12.23
CA SER A 241 13.87 10.38 -13.28
C SER A 241 12.36 10.60 -13.08
N GLU A 242 11.55 10.50 -14.15
CA GLU A 242 10.08 10.57 -14.04
C GLU A 242 9.49 9.62 -12.96
N PRO A 243 9.96 8.37 -12.82
CA PRO A 243 9.63 7.52 -11.68
C PRO A 243 10.03 8.09 -10.32
N ASP A 244 11.20 8.71 -10.18
CA ASP A 244 11.68 9.28 -8.92
C ASP A 244 10.86 10.50 -8.47
N LYS A 245 10.36 11.30 -9.42
CA LYS A 245 9.43 12.38 -9.13
C LYS A 245 8.08 11.87 -8.63
N ARG A 246 7.59 10.74 -9.16
CA ARG A 246 6.26 10.20 -8.84
C ARG A 246 6.17 9.66 -7.43
N TRP A 247 7.25 9.11 -6.87
CA TRP A 247 7.22 8.46 -5.55
C TRP A 247 7.79 9.35 -4.45
N ARG A 248 8.01 10.63 -4.76
CA ARG A 248 8.77 11.54 -3.91
C ARG A 248 8.09 11.75 -2.55
N ALA A 249 6.78 11.96 -2.52
CA ALA A 249 6.05 12.26 -1.30
C ALA A 249 5.92 11.02 -0.40
N GLU A 250 5.63 9.86 -0.98
CA GLU A 250 5.59 8.56 -0.31
C GLU A 250 6.96 8.22 0.27
N ARG A 251 8.04 8.37 -0.50
CA ARG A 251 9.41 8.14 -0.02
C ARG A 251 9.81 9.11 1.08
N GLN A 252 9.53 10.40 0.91
CA GLN A 252 9.83 11.42 1.92
C GLN A 252 9.07 11.14 3.22
N TYR A 253 7.81 10.73 3.13
CA TYR A 253 7.01 10.37 4.30
C TYR A 253 7.57 9.11 4.99
N ASN A 254 7.90 8.07 4.23
CA ASN A 254 8.46 6.83 4.77
C ASN A 254 9.85 7.05 5.39
N ALA A 255 10.69 7.89 4.77
CA ALA A 255 11.98 8.31 5.33
C ALA A 255 11.80 9.10 6.64
N TRP A 256 10.84 10.03 6.70
CA TRP A 256 10.52 10.75 7.92
C TRP A 256 10.03 9.83 9.05
N LEU A 257 9.27 8.77 8.73
CA LEU A 257 8.82 7.79 9.72
C LEU A 257 9.98 7.05 10.39
N THR A 258 11.07 6.82 9.66
CA THR A 258 12.24 6.05 10.09
C THR A 258 13.34 6.92 10.71
N ASP A 259 13.23 8.25 10.63
CA ASP A 259 14.17 9.21 11.23
C ASP A 259 14.10 9.19 12.78
N PRO A 260 15.18 8.80 13.48
CA PRO A 260 15.23 8.77 14.95
C PRO A 260 15.19 10.16 15.60
N TYR A 261 15.48 11.23 14.84
CA TYR A 261 15.46 12.62 15.28
C TYR A 261 14.27 13.41 14.74
N ARG A 262 13.24 12.73 14.24
CA ARG A 262 12.09 13.40 13.63
C ARG A 262 11.47 14.43 14.60
N GLY A 263 11.23 15.63 14.10
CA GLY A 263 10.43 16.65 14.76
C GLY A 263 8.94 16.25 14.82
N SER A 264 8.10 17.14 15.37
CA SER A 264 6.66 16.89 15.40
C SER A 264 6.06 16.82 13.99
N TRP A 265 4.83 16.32 13.89
CA TRP A 265 4.08 16.30 12.63
C TRP A 265 3.97 17.70 11.99
N GLU A 266 3.84 18.73 12.83
CA GLU A 266 3.79 20.14 12.45
C GLU A 266 5.10 20.60 11.80
N ALA A 267 6.26 20.09 12.26
CA ALA A 267 7.55 20.37 11.65
C ALA A 267 7.69 19.74 10.25
N TRP A 268 7.06 18.58 10.01
CA TRP A 268 7.01 17.97 8.67
C TRP A 268 6.18 18.83 7.70
N LYS A 269 5.00 19.32 8.12
CA LYS A 269 4.16 20.20 7.29
C LYS A 269 4.88 21.46 6.84
N GLN A 270 5.64 22.10 7.74
CA GLN A 270 6.43 23.28 7.40
C GLN A 270 7.54 22.96 6.38
N ARG A 271 8.12 21.76 6.44
CA ARG A 271 9.21 21.33 5.56
C ARG A 271 8.75 21.00 4.13
N CYS A 272 7.54 20.49 3.97
CA CYS A 272 7.00 20.13 2.66
C CYS A 272 6.43 21.32 1.86
N GLY A 273 6.47 22.53 2.43
CA GLY A 273 5.73 23.67 1.91
C GLY A 273 4.22 23.46 2.09
N GLU A 274 3.46 24.52 2.27
CA GLU A 274 2.00 24.46 2.33
C GLU A 274 1.42 23.98 0.98
N PHE A 275 1.46 22.67 0.73
CA PHE A 275 0.70 22.01 -0.33
C PHE A 275 -0.37 21.15 0.35
N LEU A 276 -1.40 21.83 0.85
CA LEU A 276 -2.72 21.29 1.23
C LEU A 276 -3.82 22.16 0.61
#